data_AF-A0A7L2F0S6-F1
#
_entry.id   AF-A0A7L2F0S6-F1
#
_cell.length_a   1.000
_cell.length_b   1.000
_cell.length_c   1.000
_cell.angle_alpha   90.00
_cell.angle_beta   90.00
_cell.angle_gamma   90.00
#
_symmetry.space_group_name_H-M   'P 1'
#
loop_
_entity.id
_entity.type
_entity.pdbx_description
1 polymer ?
#
loop_
_entity_poly.entity_id
_entity_poly.type
_entity_poly.pdbx_seq_one_letter_code
_entity_poly.pdbx_strand_id
1 'polypeptide(L)'
;RCHTMEERANLMNMMKLSIKILIQSALSLGRTLDSDFPPLQQFFVVLEHCLKHGLKVKKSFIGQNKSFFGPLELVEKLCPEASDIATSVKNLPELKTAVGRGRAWLYLALMQKKLADYLKVLLDHKHLLSEFYEPDALMMEEEGAVIVGLLVGLNVIDANLCLKGEDLDSQVGVIDFSLYLKETQDSDGKQDGGITAVLDQKHYVEELNRHLSCTVADLQNKIDCLEKTNSKLQEELAAATDRIGSLQEEQQQLKQQNELIRERSEKSVEVTKEDTKVELDTYKQSRQGLDEMYSDVWKQLKEEKKIRLELEKELELQIGMKTEMEIAMKLLEKDTHEKQDTLVALRQQLEEVKAINLQMFHKSQNAECSLQEKTEAISSFEGKTNEMMSSMKQMEKRLQQAEKARQAAEERCNKMKQELAGKLNSCRQQMAQLDSKCSTLEKELKSEKEQRQTLQKELHQEKDATTLLKTELQQMEGLKKELRKLQDEKQQLKKVREEQEQALQEMGLHLSQSKLKMEDIKEVNKALKGHTWLKDDEATHCKQCKKEFSISRRKHHCRNCGDIFCNTCSSNELALPSYPKPVRVCDNCHTLLLQQCSSNSS
;
A
#
# COMPACT_ATOMS: atom_id res chain seq x y z
N ARG A 1 70.12 65.43 -37.85
CA ARG A 1 70.11 66.48 -36.81
C ARG A 1 70.37 67.87 -37.40
N CYS A 2 71.58 68.39 -37.58
CA CYS A 2 71.75 69.76 -38.15
C CYS A 2 71.18 69.86 -39.57
N HIS A 3 71.69 69.03 -40.49
CA HIS A 3 71.19 68.92 -41.86
C HIS A 3 69.67 68.69 -41.94
N THR A 4 69.13 67.72 -41.18
CA THR A 4 67.68 67.46 -41.18
C THR A 4 66.84 68.59 -40.55
N MET A 5 67.38 69.39 -39.64
CA MET A 5 66.73 70.60 -39.13
C MET A 5 66.70 71.71 -40.20
N GLU A 6 67.79 71.88 -40.96
CA GLU A 6 67.87 72.80 -42.09
C GLU A 6 66.91 72.38 -43.23
N GLU A 7 66.81 71.08 -43.54
CA GLU A 7 65.86 70.51 -44.51
C GLU A 7 64.40 70.77 -44.11
N ARG A 8 64.02 70.56 -42.85
CA ARG A 8 62.68 70.89 -42.34
C ARG A 8 62.38 72.39 -42.41
N ALA A 9 63.33 73.24 -42.00
CA ALA A 9 63.16 74.69 -42.07
C ALA A 9 62.98 75.17 -43.52
N ASN A 10 63.73 74.60 -44.48
CA ASN A 10 63.59 74.89 -45.90
C ASN A 10 62.23 74.43 -46.46
N LEU A 11 61.78 73.21 -46.14
CA LEU A 11 60.46 72.72 -46.52
C LEU A 11 59.32 73.57 -45.94
N MET A 12 59.41 73.94 -44.66
CA MET A 12 58.47 74.85 -44.00
C MET A 12 58.40 76.22 -44.67
N ASN A 13 59.55 76.79 -45.04
CA ASN A 13 59.61 78.08 -45.72
C ASN A 13 59.05 78.01 -47.15
N MET A 14 59.38 76.96 -47.92
CA MET A 14 58.77 76.73 -49.24
C MET A 14 57.24 76.56 -49.11
N MET A 15 56.78 75.74 -48.19
CA MET A 15 55.35 75.49 -47.97
C MET A 15 54.58 76.75 -47.56
N LYS A 16 55.14 77.55 -46.65
CA LYS A 16 54.61 78.87 -46.27
C LYS A 16 54.52 79.83 -47.44
N LEU A 17 55.50 79.80 -48.35
CA LEU A 17 55.52 80.63 -49.55
C LEU A 17 54.50 80.15 -50.60
N SER A 18 54.40 78.84 -50.85
CA SER A 18 53.40 78.25 -51.73
C SER A 18 51.96 78.48 -51.25
N ILE A 19 51.69 78.31 -49.94
CA ILE A 19 50.38 78.63 -49.35
C ILE A 19 50.04 80.11 -49.53
N LYS A 20 51.00 81.02 -49.27
CA LYS A 20 50.80 82.46 -49.47
C LYS A 20 50.48 82.79 -50.93
N ILE A 21 51.27 82.28 -51.88
CA ILE A 21 51.08 82.54 -53.31
C ILE A 21 49.75 81.96 -53.79
N LEU A 22 49.45 80.70 -53.45
CA LEU A 22 48.19 80.05 -53.80
C LEU A 22 46.97 80.85 -53.31
N ILE A 23 46.95 81.29 -52.04
CA ILE A 23 45.84 82.11 -51.50
C ILE A 23 45.76 83.46 -52.22
N GLN A 24 46.88 84.16 -52.42
CA GLN A 24 46.89 85.47 -53.09
C GLN A 24 46.44 85.37 -54.56
N SER A 25 46.95 84.38 -55.31
CA SER A 25 46.59 84.15 -56.71
C SER A 25 45.13 83.69 -56.84
N ALA A 26 44.64 82.78 -55.98
CA ALA A 26 43.24 82.34 -56.01
C ALA A 26 42.26 83.48 -55.71
N LEU A 27 42.53 84.30 -54.69
CA LEU A 27 41.72 85.47 -54.36
C LEU A 27 41.77 86.55 -55.46
N SER A 28 42.88 86.67 -56.20
CA SER A 28 42.98 87.56 -57.36
C SER A 28 42.25 87.05 -58.61
N LEU A 29 42.08 85.72 -58.73
CA LEU A 29 41.43 85.08 -59.87
C LEU A 29 39.90 85.04 -59.74
N GLY A 30 39.38 84.94 -58.51
CA GLY A 30 37.95 85.10 -58.20
C GLY A 30 37.01 84.01 -58.74
N ARG A 31 37.55 82.88 -59.25
CA ARG A 31 36.79 81.72 -59.75
C ARG A 31 37.26 80.43 -59.09
N THR A 32 36.43 79.40 -59.13
CA THR A 32 36.79 78.03 -58.74
C THR A 32 38.07 77.57 -59.45
N LEU A 33 39.02 77.02 -58.70
CA LEU A 33 40.28 76.53 -59.26
C LEU A 33 40.11 75.18 -59.96
N ASP A 34 40.76 75.08 -61.11
CA ASP A 34 40.99 73.86 -61.89
C ASP A 34 42.37 73.25 -61.53
N SER A 35 42.59 71.99 -61.93
CA SER A 35 43.85 71.27 -61.70
C SER A 35 45.01 71.77 -62.57
N ASP A 36 44.72 72.49 -63.66
CA ASP A 36 45.71 73.17 -64.49
C ASP A 36 46.30 74.44 -63.82
N PHE A 37 45.74 74.91 -62.70
CA PHE A 37 46.18 76.15 -62.04
C PHE A 37 47.58 76.02 -61.43
N PRO A 38 48.63 76.69 -61.96
CA PRO A 38 50.02 76.37 -61.57
C PRO A 38 50.37 76.58 -60.08
N PRO A 39 49.86 77.63 -59.38
CA PRO A 39 50.07 77.78 -57.94
C PRO A 39 49.50 76.61 -57.11
N LEU A 40 48.45 75.94 -57.58
CA LEU A 40 47.84 74.80 -56.91
C LEU A 40 48.63 73.51 -57.16
N GLN A 41 49.10 73.30 -58.40
CA GLN A 41 50.04 72.22 -58.72
C GLN A 41 51.32 72.34 -57.88
N GLN A 42 51.93 73.53 -57.82
CA GLN A 42 53.12 73.80 -57.03
C GLN A 42 52.89 73.57 -55.53
N PHE A 43 51.74 73.98 -54.99
CA PHE A 43 51.34 73.68 -53.61
C PHE A 43 51.29 72.18 -53.33
N PHE A 44 50.63 71.37 -54.17
CA PHE A 44 50.55 69.93 -53.97
C PHE A 44 51.93 69.25 -54.08
N VAL A 45 52.80 69.70 -54.99
CA VAL A 45 54.19 69.21 -55.09
C VAL A 45 54.96 69.51 -53.80
N VAL A 46 54.86 70.71 -53.23
CA VAL A 46 55.56 71.07 -51.99
C VAL A 46 54.99 70.34 -50.77
N LEU A 47 53.66 70.16 -50.69
CA LEU A 47 53.00 69.35 -49.67
C LEU A 47 53.43 67.86 -49.74
N GLU A 48 53.54 67.30 -50.95
CA GLU A 48 54.03 65.94 -51.16
C GLU A 48 55.47 65.77 -50.64
N HIS A 49 56.35 66.75 -50.83
CA HIS A 49 57.70 66.73 -50.26
C HIS A 49 57.69 66.83 -48.73
N CYS A 50 56.83 67.68 -48.14
CA CYS A 50 56.67 67.77 -46.68
C CYS A 50 56.21 66.45 -46.06
N LEU A 51 55.27 65.75 -46.71
CA LEU A 51 54.75 64.45 -46.28
C LEU A 51 55.70 63.26 -46.59
N LYS A 52 56.74 63.47 -47.43
CA LYS A 52 57.79 62.46 -47.68
C LYS A 52 58.99 62.60 -46.74
N HIS A 53 59.24 63.77 -46.18
CA HIS A 53 60.43 64.04 -45.37
C HIS A 53 60.49 63.14 -44.11
N GLY A 54 61.44 62.20 -44.09
CA GLY A 54 61.69 61.32 -42.95
C GLY A 54 60.76 60.10 -42.87
N LEU A 55 60.14 59.67 -43.97
CA LEU A 55 59.42 58.39 -44.01
C LEU A 55 60.34 57.18 -43.81
N LYS A 56 59.91 56.24 -42.97
CA LYS A 56 60.59 54.98 -42.63
C LYS A 56 60.54 53.98 -43.78
N VAL A 57 61.70 53.54 -44.25
CA VAL A 57 61.82 52.49 -45.28
C VAL A 57 61.65 51.09 -44.66
N LYS A 58 60.43 50.78 -44.18
CA LYS A 58 60.06 49.45 -43.66
C LYS A 58 60.19 48.37 -44.76
N LYS A 59 61.07 47.38 -44.55
CA LYS A 59 61.13 46.14 -45.36
C LYS A 59 60.09 45.14 -44.84
N SER A 60 58.90 45.11 -45.45
CA SER A 60 57.89 44.07 -45.23
C SER A 60 58.08 42.91 -46.22
N PHE A 61 57.70 41.69 -45.81
CA PHE A 61 57.64 40.52 -46.70
C PHE A 61 56.41 40.56 -47.65
N ILE A 62 55.43 41.42 -47.35
CA ILE A 62 54.24 41.67 -48.18
C ILE A 62 54.11 43.18 -48.37
N GLY A 63 54.26 43.65 -49.62
CA GLY A 63 54.03 45.03 -50.04
C GLY A 63 55.15 46.04 -49.69
N GLN A 64 55.56 46.85 -50.66
CA GLN A 64 56.44 48.01 -50.43
C GLN A 64 55.60 49.27 -50.17
N ASN A 65 55.19 49.55 -48.93
CA ASN A 65 54.53 50.83 -48.62
C ASN A 65 55.59 51.96 -48.49
N LYS A 66 56.10 52.40 -49.65
CA LYS A 66 57.04 53.54 -49.80
C LYS A 66 56.33 54.89 -50.00
N SER A 67 55.04 54.97 -49.69
CA SER A 67 54.23 56.16 -49.95
C SER A 67 53.86 56.91 -48.67
N PHE A 68 53.75 58.24 -48.79
CA PHE A 68 53.12 59.10 -47.79
C PHE A 68 51.61 58.80 -47.60
N PHE A 69 51.00 57.99 -48.47
CA PHE A 69 49.62 57.53 -48.33
C PHE A 69 49.40 56.61 -47.10
N GLY A 70 50.39 55.82 -46.66
CA GLY A 70 50.24 54.98 -45.46
C GLY A 70 49.84 55.74 -44.19
N PRO A 71 50.48 56.89 -43.88
CA PRO A 71 50.00 57.85 -42.89
C PRO A 71 48.57 58.37 -43.13
N LEU A 72 48.17 58.63 -44.38
CA LEU A 72 46.84 59.14 -44.71
C LEU A 72 45.73 58.08 -44.51
N GLU A 73 46.05 56.79 -44.71
CA GLU A 73 45.17 55.65 -44.36
C GLU A 73 44.88 55.53 -42.85
N LEU A 74 45.60 56.25 -41.98
CA LEU A 74 45.23 56.37 -40.56
C LEU A 74 44.06 57.34 -40.34
N VAL A 75 43.87 58.36 -41.21
CA VAL A 75 42.81 59.36 -41.02
C VAL A 75 41.42 58.71 -41.07
N GLU A 76 41.21 57.75 -41.98
CA GLU A 76 39.97 56.95 -42.06
C GLU A 76 39.61 56.27 -40.73
N LYS A 77 40.61 55.87 -39.94
CA LYS A 77 40.44 55.18 -38.65
C LYS A 77 40.27 56.13 -37.47
N LEU A 78 40.73 57.38 -37.60
CA LEU A 78 40.72 58.39 -36.54
C LEU A 78 39.59 59.42 -36.72
N CYS A 79 39.08 59.60 -37.94
CA CYS A 79 38.05 60.56 -38.30
C CYS A 79 37.05 59.93 -39.27
N PRO A 80 35.84 59.54 -38.81
CA PRO A 80 34.82 58.93 -39.66
C PRO A 80 34.39 59.78 -40.87
N GLU A 81 34.51 61.11 -40.77
CA GLU A 81 34.25 62.04 -41.90
C GLU A 81 35.17 61.78 -43.10
N ALA A 82 36.36 61.18 -42.90
CA ALA A 82 37.30 60.83 -43.97
C ALA A 82 36.97 59.49 -44.65
N SER A 83 35.94 58.76 -44.20
CA SER A 83 35.50 57.49 -44.81
C SER A 83 35.12 57.65 -46.29
N ASP A 84 34.48 58.77 -46.64
CA ASP A 84 34.00 59.02 -48.01
C ASP A 84 35.17 59.23 -48.98
N ILE A 85 36.22 59.97 -48.57
CA ILE A 85 37.41 60.17 -49.40
C ILE A 85 38.29 58.92 -49.46
N ALA A 86 38.42 58.18 -48.36
CA ALA A 86 39.13 56.90 -48.35
C ALA A 86 38.45 55.88 -49.27
N THR A 87 37.12 55.79 -49.23
CA THR A 87 36.31 54.96 -50.14
C THR A 87 36.43 55.41 -51.59
N SER A 88 36.36 56.73 -51.85
CA SER A 88 36.51 57.30 -53.20
C SER A 88 37.87 56.97 -53.82
N VAL A 89 38.97 57.14 -53.08
CA VAL A 89 40.33 56.82 -53.56
C VAL A 89 40.52 55.31 -53.79
N LYS A 90 39.92 54.46 -52.96
CA LYS A 90 39.94 52.99 -53.16
C LYS A 90 39.19 52.56 -54.42
N ASN A 91 38.15 53.32 -54.81
CA ASN A 91 37.27 53.01 -55.94
C ASN A 91 37.68 53.66 -57.27
N LEU A 92 38.83 54.34 -57.36
CA LEU A 92 39.37 54.87 -58.62
C LEU A 92 40.24 53.81 -59.33
N PRO A 93 39.76 53.14 -60.40
CA PRO A 93 40.50 52.06 -61.08
C PRO A 93 41.69 52.57 -61.90
N GLU A 94 41.73 53.87 -62.19
CA GLU A 94 42.80 54.54 -62.93
C GLU A 94 44.12 54.59 -62.12
N LEU A 95 44.05 54.59 -60.78
CA LEU A 95 45.20 54.81 -59.87
C LEU A 95 45.87 53.50 -59.42
N LYS A 96 47.05 53.23 -59.99
CA LYS A 96 47.82 51.99 -59.82
C LYS A 96 48.87 52.09 -58.71
N THR A 97 49.40 53.28 -58.41
CA THR A 97 50.40 53.44 -57.34
C THR A 97 49.80 53.95 -56.04
N ALA A 98 50.48 53.62 -54.93
CA ALA A 98 50.20 54.24 -53.63
C ALA A 98 50.57 55.74 -53.57
N VAL A 99 51.27 56.29 -54.57
CA VAL A 99 51.60 57.72 -54.65
C VAL A 99 50.45 58.50 -55.31
N GLY A 100 49.93 58.02 -56.44
CA GLY A 100 48.74 58.58 -57.08
C GLY A 100 47.50 58.53 -56.18
N ARG A 101 47.33 57.45 -55.40
CA ARG A 101 46.30 57.38 -54.34
C ARG A 101 46.49 58.44 -53.26
N GLY A 102 47.74 58.71 -52.86
CA GLY A 102 48.06 59.81 -51.95
C GLY A 102 47.69 61.18 -52.52
N ARG A 103 48.01 61.44 -53.80
CA ARG A 103 47.65 62.69 -54.50
C ARG A 103 46.14 62.88 -54.61
N ALA A 104 45.41 61.87 -55.06
CA ALA A 104 43.95 61.91 -55.15
C ALA A 104 43.28 62.13 -53.77
N TRP A 105 43.83 61.53 -52.71
CA TRP A 105 43.37 61.79 -51.34
C TRP A 105 43.56 63.26 -50.93
N LEU A 106 44.74 63.85 -51.22
CA LEU A 106 45.02 65.25 -50.91
C LEU A 106 44.14 66.21 -51.72
N TYR A 107 43.85 65.89 -52.99
CA TYR A 107 42.93 66.64 -53.84
C TYR A 107 41.52 66.66 -53.23
N LEU A 108 40.96 65.50 -52.87
CA LEU A 108 39.64 65.40 -52.23
C LEU A 108 39.59 66.11 -50.87
N ALA A 109 40.63 65.97 -50.04
CA ALA A 109 40.71 66.64 -48.75
C ALA A 109 40.74 68.18 -48.87
N LEU A 110 41.32 68.71 -49.96
CA LEU A 110 41.25 70.14 -50.27
C LEU A 110 39.85 70.56 -50.77
N MET A 111 39.24 69.78 -51.68
CA MET A 111 37.88 70.04 -52.17
C MET A 111 36.83 70.02 -51.04
N GLN A 112 37.00 69.15 -50.05
CA GLN A 112 36.18 69.13 -48.83
C GLN A 112 36.49 70.26 -47.83
N LYS A 113 37.54 71.08 -48.07
CA LYS A 113 38.04 72.13 -47.13
C LYS A 113 38.41 71.57 -45.75
N LYS A 114 38.92 70.33 -45.71
CA LYS A 114 39.22 69.54 -44.50
C LYS A 114 40.69 69.11 -44.37
N LEU A 115 41.52 69.41 -45.38
CA LEU A 115 42.94 69.04 -45.44
C LEU A 115 43.74 69.41 -44.17
N ALA A 116 43.50 70.60 -43.61
CA ALA A 116 44.15 71.03 -42.38
C ALA A 116 43.69 70.19 -41.16
N ASP A 117 42.39 69.94 -41.02
CA ASP A 117 41.83 69.17 -39.91
C ASP A 117 42.30 67.72 -39.94
N TYR A 118 42.31 67.08 -41.12
CA TYR A 118 42.76 65.70 -41.27
C TYR A 118 44.25 65.52 -40.98
N LEU A 119 45.11 66.45 -41.44
CA LEU A 119 46.53 66.41 -41.11
C LEU A 119 46.79 66.76 -39.64
N LYS A 120 45.96 67.63 -39.02
CA LYS A 120 46.00 67.86 -37.58
C LYS A 120 45.70 66.59 -36.78
N VAL A 121 44.68 65.82 -37.16
CA VAL A 121 44.34 64.54 -36.51
C VAL A 121 45.54 63.57 -36.50
N LEU A 122 46.37 63.56 -37.55
CA LEU A 122 47.62 62.78 -37.55
C LEU A 122 48.67 63.33 -36.57
N LEU A 123 48.84 64.65 -36.51
CA LEU A 123 49.77 65.31 -35.58
C LEU A 123 49.35 65.16 -34.11
N ASP A 124 48.05 65.17 -33.82
CA ASP A 124 47.53 64.91 -32.46
C ASP A 124 47.78 63.45 -32.04
N HIS A 125 47.98 62.54 -33.00
CA HIS A 125 48.26 61.11 -32.79
C HIS A 125 49.69 60.69 -33.15
N LYS A 126 50.71 61.50 -32.78
CA LYS A 126 52.14 61.22 -33.07
C LYS A 126 52.61 59.80 -32.74
N HIS A 127 52.00 59.12 -31.77
CA HIS A 127 52.33 57.74 -31.42
C HIS A 127 52.08 56.75 -32.58
N LEU A 128 50.94 56.86 -33.29
CA LEU A 128 50.67 56.08 -34.50
C LEU A 128 51.53 56.55 -35.67
N LEU A 129 51.73 57.87 -35.79
CA LEU A 129 52.55 58.47 -36.85
C LEU A 129 54.02 58.00 -36.79
N SER A 130 54.52 57.71 -35.58
CA SER A 130 55.87 57.17 -35.35
C SER A 130 56.12 55.78 -35.96
N GLU A 131 55.07 55.05 -36.37
CA GLU A 131 55.22 53.82 -37.16
C GLU A 131 55.69 54.07 -38.59
N PHE A 132 55.47 55.28 -39.12
CA PHE A 132 55.68 55.65 -40.52
C PHE A 132 56.80 56.67 -40.71
N TYR A 133 57.09 57.50 -39.70
CA TYR A 133 58.11 58.54 -39.77
C TYR A 133 59.22 58.34 -38.74
N GLU A 134 60.45 58.75 -39.08
CA GLU A 134 61.57 58.87 -38.15
C GLU A 134 61.36 60.01 -37.14
N PRO A 135 61.99 59.98 -35.95
CA PRO A 135 61.74 60.98 -34.90
C PRO A 135 62.05 62.42 -35.31
N ASP A 136 63.03 62.66 -36.19
CA ASP A 136 63.39 64.00 -36.69
C ASP A 136 62.75 64.35 -38.04
N ALA A 137 61.67 63.65 -38.41
CA ALA A 137 60.83 63.96 -39.57
C ALA A 137 59.99 65.24 -39.39
N LEU A 138 59.64 65.90 -40.50
CA LEU A 138 58.87 67.15 -40.50
C LEU A 138 57.51 67.02 -39.80
N MET A 139 56.80 65.92 -40.05
CA MET A 139 55.50 65.63 -39.42
C MET A 139 55.60 65.14 -37.97
N MET A 140 56.81 64.89 -37.45
CA MET A 140 57.02 64.48 -36.06
C MET A 140 57.44 65.64 -35.15
N GLU A 141 57.88 66.76 -35.71
CA GLU A 141 58.51 67.89 -35.01
C GLU A 141 57.55 69.09 -34.89
N GLU A 142 58.06 70.32 -34.71
CA GLU A 142 57.25 71.55 -34.59
C GLU A 142 56.87 72.14 -35.95
N GLU A 143 57.74 72.01 -36.96
CA GLU A 143 57.58 72.58 -38.29
C GLU A 143 56.30 72.07 -38.99
N GLY A 144 55.98 70.77 -38.82
CA GLY A 144 54.74 70.17 -39.30
C GLY A 144 53.49 70.77 -38.66
N ALA A 145 53.54 71.14 -37.37
CA ALA A 145 52.42 71.78 -36.68
C ALA A 145 52.15 73.20 -37.21
N VAL A 146 53.20 73.97 -37.51
CA VAL A 146 53.02 75.29 -38.13
C VAL A 146 52.53 75.18 -39.58
N ILE A 147 52.99 74.18 -40.35
CA ILE A 147 52.44 73.92 -41.70
C ILE A 147 50.94 73.62 -41.62
N VAL A 148 50.51 72.73 -40.72
CA VAL A 148 49.09 72.42 -40.54
C VAL A 148 48.28 73.64 -40.08
N GLY A 149 48.85 74.49 -39.22
CA GLY A 149 48.24 75.78 -38.87
C GLY A 149 48.08 76.73 -40.07
N LEU A 150 49.06 76.78 -40.98
CA LEU A 150 48.99 77.57 -42.22
C LEU A 150 47.97 77.01 -43.23
N LEU A 151 47.80 75.69 -43.29
CA LEU A 151 46.84 75.03 -44.19
C LEU A 151 45.38 75.44 -43.93
N VAL A 152 45.03 75.87 -42.72
CA VAL A 152 43.68 76.38 -42.40
C VAL A 152 43.30 77.57 -43.28
N GLY A 153 44.28 78.36 -43.74
CA GLY A 153 44.08 79.47 -44.67
C GLY A 153 43.56 79.05 -46.05
N LEU A 154 43.70 77.77 -46.43
CA LEU A 154 43.21 77.24 -47.72
C LEU A 154 41.70 77.00 -47.72
N ASN A 155 41.02 77.00 -46.57
CA ASN A 155 39.57 76.75 -46.51
C ASN A 155 38.75 77.86 -47.23
N VAL A 156 39.35 79.02 -47.49
CA VAL A 156 38.77 80.09 -48.33
C VAL A 156 38.72 79.73 -49.81
N ILE A 157 39.59 78.84 -50.28
CA ILE A 157 39.75 78.48 -51.69
C ILE A 157 38.62 77.56 -52.12
N ASP A 158 38.02 77.86 -53.26
CA ASP A 158 37.10 76.97 -53.95
C ASP A 158 37.82 76.27 -55.11
N ALA A 159 37.72 74.94 -55.19
CA ALA A 159 38.46 74.12 -56.15
C ALA A 159 37.65 72.91 -56.57
N ASN A 160 37.71 72.55 -57.86
CA ASN A 160 36.99 71.42 -58.43
C ASN A 160 37.94 70.61 -59.33
N LEU A 161 38.56 69.58 -58.77
CA LEU A 161 39.69 68.86 -59.38
C LEU A 161 39.21 67.54 -60.01
N CYS A 162 39.46 67.37 -61.31
CA CYS A 162 38.91 66.24 -62.07
C CYS A 162 39.81 64.99 -61.96
N LEU A 163 39.50 64.11 -61.00
CA LEU A 163 40.23 62.86 -60.75
C LEU A 163 40.14 61.79 -61.88
N LYS A 164 39.57 62.13 -63.04
CA LYS A 164 39.50 61.26 -64.22
C LYS A 164 40.36 61.83 -65.33
N GLY A 165 41.27 61.01 -65.87
CA GLY A 165 42.16 61.37 -66.97
C GLY A 165 43.45 62.10 -66.60
N GLU A 166 43.66 62.48 -65.33
CA GLU A 166 44.95 63.00 -64.84
C GLU A 166 45.91 61.87 -64.48
N ASP A 167 47.15 61.90 -64.99
CA ASP A 167 48.20 60.95 -64.59
C ASP A 167 48.84 61.33 -63.25
N LEU A 168 48.05 61.12 -62.19
CA LEU A 168 48.49 61.29 -60.80
C LEU A 168 49.54 60.24 -60.38
N ASP A 169 49.74 59.15 -61.14
CA ASP A 169 50.79 58.17 -60.86
C ASP A 169 52.17 58.66 -61.34
N SER A 170 52.26 59.32 -62.51
CA SER A 170 53.53 59.71 -63.15
C SER A 170 53.95 61.18 -63.00
N GLN A 171 53.10 62.05 -62.43
CA GLN A 171 53.32 63.51 -62.39
C GLN A 171 54.74 63.91 -61.91
N VAL A 172 55.49 64.57 -62.81
CA VAL A 172 56.88 65.05 -62.60
C VAL A 172 56.86 66.46 -62.03
N GLY A 173 57.19 66.62 -60.75
CA GLY A 173 57.19 67.91 -60.07
C GLY A 173 58.40 68.79 -60.44
N VAL A 174 58.27 69.64 -61.46
CA VAL A 174 59.22 70.73 -61.72
C VAL A 174 58.76 71.97 -60.95
N ILE A 175 59.61 72.47 -60.05
CA ILE A 175 59.38 73.73 -59.34
C ILE A 175 60.00 74.86 -60.18
N ASP A 176 59.18 75.70 -60.80
CA ASP A 176 59.66 76.87 -61.52
C ASP A 176 60.08 77.98 -60.55
N PHE A 177 61.39 78.21 -60.46
CA PHE A 177 61.99 79.28 -59.66
C PHE A 177 62.02 80.64 -60.38
N SER A 178 61.64 80.73 -61.67
CA SER A 178 61.65 81.98 -62.44
C SER A 178 60.60 82.99 -61.94
N LEU A 179 59.51 82.52 -61.34
CA LEU A 179 58.48 83.33 -60.68
C LEU A 179 58.99 84.13 -59.47
N TYR A 180 60.23 83.91 -59.04
CA TYR A 180 60.81 84.48 -57.82
C TYR A 180 61.98 85.46 -58.09
N LEU A 181 62.29 85.82 -59.35
CA LEU A 181 63.51 86.57 -59.74
C LEU A 181 63.30 87.55 -60.94
N LYS A 182 63.29 88.89 -60.74
CA LYS A 182 63.35 89.91 -61.85
C LYS A 182 63.56 91.39 -61.43
N GLU A 183 64.43 92.16 -62.13
CA GLU A 183 64.73 93.62 -62.01
C GLU A 183 65.11 94.28 -63.40
N THR A 184 65.50 95.59 -63.55
CA THR A 184 65.36 96.45 -64.80
C THR A 184 66.43 97.58 -65.13
N GLN A 185 66.68 98.03 -66.43
CA GLN A 185 67.39 99.31 -66.94
C GLN A 185 67.60 99.49 -68.53
N ASP A 186 67.96 100.68 -69.17
CA ASP A 186 68.13 100.94 -70.71
C ASP A 186 68.78 102.32 -71.34
N SER A 187 69.24 102.49 -72.67
CA SER A 187 69.52 103.77 -73.59
C SER A 187 70.41 103.78 -74.99
N ASP A 188 70.37 104.79 -75.98
CA ASP A 188 71.19 104.98 -77.32
C ASP A 188 71.20 106.38 -78.19
N GLY A 189 72.04 106.67 -79.28
CA GLY A 189 71.99 107.82 -80.35
C GLY A 189 73.15 108.09 -81.48
N LYS A 190 72.99 108.78 -82.70
CA LYS A 190 73.94 108.90 -83.97
C LYS A 190 73.82 110.11 -85.08
N GLN A 191 74.74 110.40 -86.11
CA GLN A 191 74.69 111.52 -87.22
C GLN A 191 75.67 111.51 -88.55
N ASP A 192 75.62 112.47 -89.59
CA ASP A 192 76.41 112.68 -90.95
C ASP A 192 76.44 114.19 -91.59
N GLY A 193 76.93 114.78 -92.78
CA GLY A 193 77.58 114.54 -94.18
C GLY A 193 77.98 115.82 -95.15
N GLY A 194 78.42 115.78 -96.49
CA GLY A 194 78.85 116.98 -97.42
C GLY A 194 79.27 116.89 -99.01
N ILE A 195 79.60 117.98 -99.84
CA ILE A 195 79.82 118.06 -101.40
C ILE A 195 80.47 119.36 -102.17
N THR A 196 81.02 119.41 -103.47
CA THR A 196 81.20 120.59 -104.54
C THR A 196 82.15 120.43 -105.87
N ALA A 197 82.02 121.17 -107.07
CA ALA A 197 82.92 121.31 -108.35
C ALA A 197 82.51 122.45 -109.47
N VAL A 198 82.98 122.86 -110.74
CA VAL A 198 84.09 122.77 -111.85
C VAL A 198 83.99 123.82 -113.10
N LEU A 199 84.90 124.02 -114.16
CA LEU A 199 84.86 125.10 -115.32
C LEU A 199 85.84 125.09 -116.65
N ASP A 200 85.42 125.34 -117.96
CA ASP A 200 86.01 126.01 -119.25
C ASP A 200 84.96 125.99 -120.43
N GLN A 201 84.94 126.91 -121.43
CA GLN A 201 83.74 127.22 -122.27
C GLN A 201 83.80 127.14 -123.82
N LYS A 202 84.94 126.93 -124.50
CA LYS A 202 84.91 126.58 -125.95
C LYS A 202 84.88 125.07 -126.18
N HIS A 203 85.63 124.33 -125.36
CA HIS A 203 85.53 122.87 -125.24
C HIS A 203 84.06 122.45 -125.11
N TYR A 204 83.29 123.20 -124.32
CA TYR A 204 81.86 123.04 -124.07
C TYR A 204 80.98 122.76 -125.29
N VAL A 205 81.22 123.32 -126.49
CA VAL A 205 80.28 123.11 -127.63
C VAL A 205 80.58 121.83 -128.42
N GLU A 206 81.85 121.53 -128.65
CA GLU A 206 82.28 120.26 -129.26
C GLU A 206 82.03 119.10 -128.28
N GLU A 207 82.32 119.34 -126.99
CA GLU A 207 81.96 118.45 -125.89
C GLU A 207 80.43 118.33 -125.76
N LEU A 208 79.61 119.38 -125.94
CA LEU A 208 78.15 119.26 -125.89
C LEU A 208 77.61 118.40 -127.03
N ASN A 209 78.17 118.47 -128.24
CA ASN A 209 77.76 117.57 -129.33
C ASN A 209 78.22 116.13 -129.09
N ARG A 210 79.45 115.92 -128.59
CA ARG A 210 79.95 114.61 -128.16
C ARG A 210 79.08 114.04 -127.04
N HIS A 211 78.76 114.85 -126.04
CA HIS A 211 77.90 114.56 -124.90
C HIS A 211 76.46 114.32 -125.33
N LEU A 212 75.92 115.02 -126.35
CA LEU A 212 74.62 114.70 -126.93
C LEU A 212 74.62 113.32 -127.58
N SER A 213 75.65 112.99 -128.36
CA SER A 213 75.78 111.66 -128.98
C SER A 213 75.96 110.55 -127.94
N CYS A 214 76.77 110.78 -126.90
CA CYS A 214 76.85 109.90 -125.74
C CYS A 214 75.52 109.81 -124.98
N THR A 215 74.80 110.91 -124.78
CA THR A 215 73.49 110.93 -124.11
C THR A 215 72.44 110.17 -124.92
N VAL A 216 72.44 110.27 -126.25
CA VAL A 216 71.56 109.48 -127.12
C VAL A 216 71.92 107.99 -127.04
N ALA A 217 73.20 107.63 -127.03
CA ALA A 217 73.63 106.24 -126.83
C ALA A 217 73.27 105.71 -125.42
N ASP A 218 73.44 106.52 -124.37
CA ASP A 218 73.09 106.17 -123.00
C ASP A 218 71.57 106.08 -122.78
N LEU A 219 70.79 106.92 -123.46
CA LEU A 219 69.33 106.83 -123.48
C LEU A 219 68.88 105.59 -124.25
N GLN A 220 69.51 105.25 -125.37
CA GLN A 220 69.22 104.00 -126.08
C GLN A 220 69.56 102.79 -125.22
N ASN A 221 70.76 102.74 -124.61
CA ASN A 221 71.16 101.70 -123.66
C ASN A 221 70.18 101.59 -122.47
N LYS A 222 69.61 102.71 -122.00
CA LYS A 222 68.57 102.72 -120.96
C LYS A 222 67.23 102.20 -121.47
N ILE A 223 66.81 102.54 -122.69
CA ILE A 223 65.60 101.99 -123.33
C ILE A 223 65.75 100.47 -123.49
N ASP A 224 66.83 100.02 -124.13
CA ASP A 224 67.21 98.61 -124.29
C ASP A 224 67.25 97.83 -122.97
N CYS A 225 67.64 98.47 -121.88
CA CYS A 225 67.67 97.88 -120.54
C CYS A 225 66.26 97.84 -119.91
N LEU A 226 65.51 98.94 -120.01
CA LEU A 226 64.14 99.05 -119.51
C LEU A 226 63.21 98.06 -120.21
N GLU A 227 63.32 97.90 -121.52
CA GLU A 227 62.58 96.89 -122.30
C GLU A 227 62.88 95.47 -121.80
N LYS A 228 64.16 95.14 -121.57
CA LYS A 228 64.56 93.84 -121.01
C LYS A 228 64.04 93.63 -119.58
N THR A 229 63.98 94.67 -118.74
CA THR A 229 63.34 94.57 -117.41
C THR A 229 61.82 94.46 -117.50
N ASN A 230 61.18 95.12 -118.47
CA ASN A 230 59.74 95.06 -118.67
C ASN A 230 59.31 93.65 -119.15
N SER A 231 60.06 93.02 -120.06
CA SER A 231 59.85 91.61 -120.45
C SER A 231 59.89 90.68 -119.24
N LYS A 232 60.93 90.80 -118.39
CA LYS A 232 61.04 89.99 -117.17
C LYS A 232 59.89 90.23 -116.19
N LEU A 233 59.48 91.49 -115.99
CA LEU A 233 58.35 91.81 -115.11
C LEU A 233 57.02 91.28 -115.67
N GLN A 234 56.87 91.19 -116.99
CA GLN A 234 55.72 90.54 -117.64
C GLN A 234 55.75 89.01 -117.46
N GLU A 235 56.92 88.37 -117.59
CA GLU A 235 57.11 86.94 -117.32
C GLU A 235 56.84 86.60 -115.83
N GLU A 236 57.36 87.40 -114.90
CA GLU A 236 57.13 87.26 -113.45
C GLU A 236 55.65 87.50 -113.09
N LEU A 237 55.00 88.49 -113.70
CA LEU A 237 53.57 88.77 -113.50
C LEU A 237 52.68 87.64 -114.03
N ALA A 238 53.01 87.05 -115.18
CA ALA A 238 52.32 85.87 -115.69
C ALA A 238 52.47 84.68 -114.73
N ALA A 239 53.71 84.34 -114.34
CA ALA A 239 53.97 83.25 -113.40
C ALA A 239 53.35 83.48 -112.00
N ALA A 240 53.20 84.73 -111.55
CA ALA A 240 52.46 85.06 -110.34
C ALA A 240 50.94 84.89 -110.52
N THR A 241 50.40 85.26 -111.69
CA THR A 241 48.97 85.11 -112.02
C THR A 241 48.57 83.63 -112.08
N ASP A 242 49.38 82.78 -112.72
CA ASP A 242 49.14 81.32 -112.78
C ASP A 242 49.14 80.68 -111.37
N ARG A 243 50.07 81.09 -110.51
CA ARG A 243 50.09 80.66 -109.09
C ARG A 243 48.84 81.09 -108.35
N ILE A 244 48.38 82.34 -108.52
CA ILE A 244 47.13 82.82 -107.92
C ILE A 244 45.94 81.99 -108.39
N GLY A 245 45.89 81.63 -109.68
CA GLY A 245 44.88 80.70 -110.22
C GLY A 245 44.89 79.35 -109.49
N SER A 246 46.05 78.68 -109.43
CA SER A 246 46.17 77.37 -108.74
C SER A 246 45.78 77.42 -107.26
N LEU A 247 46.13 78.49 -106.54
CA LEU A 247 45.77 78.66 -105.13
C LEU A 247 44.28 79.00 -104.93
N GLN A 248 43.63 79.64 -105.91
CA GLN A 248 42.18 79.84 -105.90
C GLN A 248 41.43 78.53 -106.14
N GLU A 249 41.90 77.69 -107.07
CA GLU A 249 41.35 76.34 -107.28
C GLU A 249 41.52 75.45 -106.05
N GLU A 250 42.72 75.39 -105.46
CA GLU A 250 42.99 74.64 -104.23
C GLU A 250 42.12 75.13 -103.07
N GLN A 251 42.01 76.45 -102.86
CA GLN A 251 41.13 77.01 -101.83
C GLN A 251 39.66 76.62 -102.06
N GLN A 252 39.20 76.56 -103.31
CA GLN A 252 37.83 76.17 -103.62
C GLN A 252 37.59 74.67 -103.40
N GLN A 253 38.55 73.81 -103.73
CA GLN A 253 38.50 72.38 -103.39
C GLN A 253 38.50 72.15 -101.88
N LEU A 254 39.37 72.83 -101.14
CA LEU A 254 39.43 72.75 -99.67
C LEU A 254 38.15 73.26 -99.01
N LYS A 255 37.51 74.32 -99.55
CA LYS A 255 36.18 74.78 -99.09
C LYS A 255 35.11 73.69 -99.29
N GLN A 256 35.07 73.06 -100.46
CA GLN A 256 34.12 71.97 -100.74
C GLN A 256 34.36 70.75 -99.84
N GLN A 257 35.62 70.36 -99.61
CA GLN A 257 35.93 69.24 -98.70
C GLN A 257 35.55 69.55 -97.25
N ASN A 258 35.85 70.75 -96.74
CA ASN A 258 35.47 71.15 -95.38
C ASN A 258 33.95 71.16 -95.17
N GLU A 259 33.18 71.63 -96.15
CA GLU A 259 31.72 71.60 -96.06
C GLU A 259 31.17 70.17 -96.07
N LEU A 260 31.71 69.28 -96.91
CA LEU A 260 31.33 67.87 -96.96
C LEU A 260 31.73 67.11 -95.67
N ILE A 261 32.83 67.51 -95.03
CA ILE A 261 33.22 67.04 -93.68
C ILE A 261 32.24 67.58 -92.62
N ARG A 262 31.84 68.85 -92.70
CA ARG A 262 30.88 69.48 -91.78
C ARG A 262 29.51 68.79 -91.83
N GLU A 263 28.93 68.64 -93.02
CA GLU A 263 27.66 67.92 -93.22
C GLU A 263 27.72 66.48 -92.67
N ARG A 264 28.85 65.78 -92.92
CA ARG A 264 29.05 64.40 -92.44
C ARG A 264 29.17 64.33 -90.92
N SER A 265 29.83 65.31 -90.30
CA SER A 265 29.97 65.44 -88.85
C SER A 265 28.62 65.73 -88.19
N GLU A 266 27.89 66.74 -88.68
CA GLU A 266 26.56 67.11 -88.19
C GLU A 266 25.57 65.94 -88.30
N LYS A 267 25.58 65.23 -89.43
CA LYS A 267 24.76 64.02 -89.62
C LYS A 267 25.16 62.87 -88.68
N SER A 268 26.45 62.72 -88.37
CA SER A 268 26.91 61.72 -87.39
C SER A 268 26.45 62.08 -85.97
N VAL A 269 26.56 63.35 -85.59
CA VAL A 269 26.12 63.85 -84.27
C VAL A 269 24.62 63.67 -84.08
N GLU A 270 23.80 63.98 -85.10
CA GLU A 270 22.35 63.84 -85.01
C GLU A 270 21.91 62.37 -84.92
N VAL A 271 22.60 61.45 -85.61
CA VAL A 271 22.37 59.99 -85.45
C VAL A 271 22.72 59.55 -84.02
N THR A 272 23.91 59.87 -83.51
CA THR A 272 24.30 59.51 -82.13
C THR A 272 23.36 60.11 -81.07
N LYS A 273 22.78 61.28 -81.34
CA LYS A 273 21.80 61.95 -80.48
C LYS A 273 20.44 61.26 -80.47
N GLU A 274 19.99 60.70 -81.58
CA GLU A 274 18.75 59.91 -81.62
C GLU A 274 18.97 58.49 -81.08
N ASP A 275 20.13 57.86 -81.32
CA ASP A 275 20.52 56.56 -80.73
C ASP A 275 20.57 56.63 -79.19
N THR A 276 21.30 57.59 -78.63
CA THR A 276 21.42 57.76 -77.15
C THR A 276 20.09 58.12 -76.48
N LYS A 277 19.16 58.75 -77.21
CA LYS A 277 17.78 58.98 -76.77
C LYS A 277 16.96 57.69 -76.75
N VAL A 278 17.10 56.83 -77.77
CA VAL A 278 16.47 55.49 -77.80
C VAL A 278 17.03 54.60 -76.68
N GLU A 279 18.33 54.64 -76.41
CA GLU A 279 18.93 53.95 -75.26
C GLU A 279 18.35 54.46 -73.92
N LEU A 280 18.25 55.79 -73.76
CA LEU A 280 17.71 56.42 -72.56
C LEU A 280 16.23 56.06 -72.32
N ASP A 281 15.41 56.06 -73.37
CA ASP A 281 13.99 55.70 -73.25
C ASP A 281 13.78 54.19 -73.04
N THR A 282 14.63 53.35 -73.64
CA THR A 282 14.69 51.90 -73.36
C THR A 282 15.07 51.63 -71.91
N TYR A 283 16.06 52.37 -71.38
CA TYR A 283 16.46 52.29 -69.98
C TYR A 283 15.32 52.74 -69.04
N LYS A 284 14.62 53.85 -69.35
CA LYS A 284 13.45 54.30 -68.55
C LYS A 284 12.34 53.25 -68.51
N GLN A 285 11.96 52.67 -69.65
CA GLN A 285 10.93 51.63 -69.71
C GLN A 285 11.35 50.38 -68.94
N SER A 286 12.60 49.93 -69.11
CA SER A 286 13.14 48.78 -68.37
C SER A 286 13.18 49.04 -66.87
N ARG A 287 13.52 50.27 -66.46
CA ARG A 287 13.54 50.70 -65.07
C ARG A 287 12.14 50.74 -64.46
N GLN A 288 11.18 51.34 -65.17
CA GLN A 288 9.78 51.39 -64.75
C GLN A 288 9.19 49.97 -64.59
N GLY A 289 9.42 49.07 -65.55
CA GLY A 289 8.95 47.68 -65.44
C GLY A 289 9.56 46.91 -64.26
N LEU A 290 10.80 47.22 -63.87
CA LEU A 290 11.42 46.70 -62.64
C LEU A 290 10.79 47.32 -61.39
N ASP A 291 10.58 48.64 -61.34
CA ASP A 291 10.00 49.32 -60.19
C ASP A 291 8.51 48.90 -59.99
N GLU A 292 7.76 48.65 -61.06
CA GLU A 292 6.43 48.03 -61.04
C GLU A 292 6.47 46.57 -60.55
N MET A 293 7.41 45.75 -61.04
CA MET A 293 7.61 44.37 -60.56
C MET A 293 7.96 44.34 -59.06
N TYR A 294 8.83 45.24 -58.59
CA TYR A 294 9.15 45.36 -57.16
C TYR A 294 7.92 45.77 -56.34
N SER A 295 7.09 46.69 -56.83
CA SER A 295 5.83 47.08 -56.19
C SER A 295 4.88 45.89 -56.02
N ASP A 296 4.64 45.11 -57.08
CA ASP A 296 3.74 43.96 -57.03
C ASP A 296 4.29 42.81 -56.17
N VAL A 297 5.60 42.53 -56.22
CA VAL A 297 6.25 41.55 -55.31
C VAL A 297 6.12 42.00 -53.84
N TRP A 298 6.29 43.29 -53.55
CA TRP A 298 6.16 43.82 -52.19
C TRP A 298 4.70 43.78 -51.69
N LYS A 299 3.74 44.00 -52.58
CA LYS A 299 2.30 43.88 -52.33
C LYS A 299 1.88 42.43 -52.08
N GLN A 300 2.35 41.48 -52.89
CA GLN A 300 2.16 40.04 -52.67
C GLN A 300 2.76 39.61 -51.33
N LEU A 301 4.00 40.00 -51.04
CA LEU A 301 4.67 39.72 -49.76
C LEU A 301 3.91 40.29 -48.54
N LYS A 302 3.23 41.43 -48.69
CA LYS A 302 2.41 42.03 -47.64
C LYS A 302 1.12 41.24 -47.41
N GLU A 303 0.45 40.80 -48.47
CA GLU A 303 -0.79 40.02 -48.35
C GLU A 303 -0.51 38.60 -47.82
N GLU A 304 0.56 37.93 -48.30
CA GLU A 304 1.02 36.65 -47.73
C GLU A 304 1.36 36.76 -46.24
N LYS A 305 2.07 37.82 -45.81
CA LYS A 305 2.34 38.07 -44.38
C LYS A 305 1.06 38.24 -43.56
N LYS A 306 0.00 38.80 -44.13
CA LYS A 306 -1.32 38.94 -43.49
C LYS A 306 -2.04 37.59 -43.41
N ILE A 307 -2.16 36.87 -44.54
CA ILE A 307 -2.80 35.54 -44.61
C ILE A 307 -2.12 34.57 -43.64
N ARG A 308 -0.78 34.56 -43.59
CA ARG A 308 0.01 33.75 -42.66
C ARG A 308 -0.32 34.08 -41.18
N LEU A 309 -0.49 35.35 -40.83
CA LEU A 309 -0.84 35.80 -39.48
C LEU A 309 -2.31 35.47 -39.11
N GLU A 310 -3.21 35.45 -40.10
CA GLU A 310 -4.60 35.02 -39.92
C GLU A 310 -4.68 33.49 -39.72
N LEU A 311 -3.91 32.72 -40.47
CA LEU A 311 -3.75 31.27 -40.29
C LEU A 311 -3.08 30.88 -38.97
N GLU A 312 -2.09 31.64 -38.49
CA GLU A 312 -1.48 31.41 -37.17
C GLU A 312 -2.51 31.56 -36.04
N LYS A 313 -3.39 32.57 -36.10
CA LYS A 313 -4.45 32.78 -35.10
C LYS A 313 -5.53 31.71 -35.14
N GLU A 314 -5.93 31.28 -36.34
CA GLU A 314 -6.89 30.18 -36.48
C GLU A 314 -6.27 28.87 -35.94
N LEU A 315 -4.98 28.62 -36.18
CA LEU A 315 -4.29 27.46 -35.61
C LEU A 315 -4.23 27.51 -34.08
N GLU A 316 -3.95 28.67 -33.47
CA GLU A 316 -4.02 28.86 -32.02
C GLU A 316 -5.43 28.57 -31.47
N LEU A 317 -6.48 29.06 -32.14
CA LEU A 317 -7.88 28.79 -31.77
C LEU A 317 -8.23 27.30 -31.87
N GLN A 318 -7.84 26.62 -32.96
CA GLN A 318 -8.05 25.18 -33.14
C GLN A 318 -7.29 24.34 -32.10
N ILE A 319 -6.08 24.76 -31.70
CA ILE A 319 -5.35 24.13 -30.59
C ILE A 319 -6.11 24.30 -29.28
N GLY A 320 -6.60 25.51 -28.98
CA GLY A 320 -7.44 25.79 -27.80
C GLY A 320 -8.67 24.89 -27.75
N MET A 321 -9.50 24.94 -28.80
CA MET A 321 -10.72 24.10 -28.93
C MET A 321 -10.42 22.60 -28.80
N LYS A 322 -9.29 22.13 -29.36
CA LYS A 322 -8.87 20.74 -29.19
C LYS A 322 -8.52 20.40 -27.74
N THR A 323 -7.80 21.27 -27.03
CA THR A 323 -7.48 21.02 -25.61
C THR A 323 -8.73 21.01 -24.72
N GLU A 324 -9.71 21.89 -24.98
CA GLU A 324 -11.00 21.87 -24.28
C GLU A 324 -11.79 20.59 -24.59
N MET A 325 -11.84 20.17 -25.85
CA MET A 325 -12.46 18.90 -26.27
C MET A 325 -11.81 17.69 -25.59
N GLU A 326 -10.49 17.63 -25.49
CA GLU A 326 -9.78 16.56 -24.80
C GLU A 326 -10.06 16.52 -23.29
N ILE A 327 -10.24 17.68 -22.65
CA ILE A 327 -10.63 17.78 -21.24
C ILE A 327 -12.07 17.32 -21.05
N ALA A 328 -12.99 17.79 -21.89
CA ALA A 328 -14.40 17.37 -21.87
C ALA A 328 -14.56 15.86 -22.10
N MET A 329 -13.79 15.29 -23.03
CA MET A 329 -13.77 13.85 -23.29
C MET A 329 -13.31 13.05 -22.07
N LYS A 330 -12.19 13.44 -21.43
CA LYS A 330 -11.67 12.78 -20.21
C LYS A 330 -12.64 12.87 -19.03
N LEU A 331 -13.39 13.97 -18.90
CA LEU A 331 -14.45 14.12 -17.90
C LEU A 331 -15.65 13.20 -18.19
N LEU A 332 -16.06 13.08 -19.45
CA LEU A 332 -17.14 12.18 -19.88
C LEU A 332 -16.74 10.69 -19.76
N GLU A 333 -15.50 10.35 -20.08
CA GLU A 333 -14.92 9.03 -19.84
C GLU A 333 -14.96 8.68 -18.35
N LYS A 334 -14.53 9.59 -17.46
CA LYS A 334 -14.59 9.39 -16.01
C LYS A 334 -16.02 9.17 -15.50
N ASP A 335 -16.95 10.04 -15.87
CA ASP A 335 -18.38 9.92 -15.53
C ASP A 335 -18.98 8.60 -16.03
N THR A 336 -18.58 8.14 -17.22
CA THR A 336 -18.98 6.84 -17.78
C THR A 336 -18.44 5.67 -16.95
N HIS A 337 -17.19 5.72 -16.48
CA HIS A 337 -16.64 4.69 -15.59
C HIS A 337 -17.33 4.69 -14.22
N GLU A 338 -17.55 5.85 -13.60
CA GLU A 338 -18.27 5.96 -12.31
C GLU A 338 -19.72 5.44 -12.42
N LYS A 339 -20.38 5.66 -13.57
CA LYS A 339 -21.70 5.08 -13.90
C LYS A 339 -21.64 3.57 -14.17
N GLN A 340 -20.57 3.07 -14.78
CA GLN A 340 -20.39 1.64 -15.00
C GLN A 340 -20.13 0.88 -13.70
N ASP A 341 -19.30 1.41 -12.80
CA ASP A 341 -19.01 0.81 -11.49
C ASP A 341 -20.26 0.78 -10.60
N THR A 342 -21.04 1.87 -10.57
CA THR A 342 -22.33 1.89 -9.86
C THR A 342 -23.36 0.94 -10.47
N LEU A 343 -23.40 0.77 -11.80
CA LEU A 343 -24.21 -0.27 -12.44
C LEU A 343 -23.76 -1.69 -12.07
N VAL A 344 -22.46 -1.95 -11.94
CA VAL A 344 -21.92 -3.25 -11.47
C VAL A 344 -22.33 -3.50 -10.01
N ALA A 345 -22.20 -2.50 -9.13
CA ALA A 345 -22.61 -2.61 -7.73
C ALA A 345 -24.12 -2.87 -7.59
N LEU A 346 -24.97 -2.17 -8.36
CA LEU A 346 -26.42 -2.39 -8.37
C LEU A 346 -26.81 -3.78 -8.91
N ARG A 347 -26.09 -4.31 -9.91
CA ARG A 347 -26.27 -5.68 -10.39
C ARG A 347 -25.90 -6.71 -9.32
N GLN A 348 -24.79 -6.51 -8.62
CA GLN A 348 -24.38 -7.38 -7.51
C GLN A 348 -25.43 -7.40 -6.39
N GLN A 349 -25.91 -6.22 -5.96
CA GLN A 349 -27.00 -6.11 -4.99
C GLN A 349 -28.30 -6.80 -5.46
N LEU A 350 -28.62 -6.74 -6.75
CA LEU A 350 -29.79 -7.42 -7.31
C LEU A 350 -29.67 -8.95 -7.25
N GLU A 351 -28.50 -9.52 -7.54
CA GLU A 351 -28.27 -10.96 -7.39
C GLU A 351 -28.24 -11.40 -5.91
N GLU A 352 -27.72 -10.58 -5.00
CA GLU A 352 -27.79 -10.83 -3.56
C GLU A 352 -29.25 -10.83 -3.06
N VAL A 353 -30.07 -9.85 -3.47
CA VAL A 353 -31.50 -9.82 -3.15
C VAL A 353 -32.25 -11.01 -3.74
N LYS A 354 -31.94 -11.45 -4.96
CA LYS A 354 -32.49 -12.69 -5.55
C LYS A 354 -32.10 -13.92 -4.74
N ALA A 355 -30.83 -14.05 -4.33
CA ALA A 355 -30.35 -15.17 -3.54
C ALA A 355 -31.01 -15.21 -2.15
N ILE A 356 -31.17 -14.06 -1.49
CA ILE A 356 -31.92 -13.93 -0.24
C ILE A 356 -33.38 -14.33 -0.44
N ASN A 357 -34.03 -13.87 -1.52
CA ASN A 357 -35.44 -14.19 -1.81
C ASN A 357 -35.64 -15.69 -2.06
N LEU A 358 -34.76 -16.34 -2.84
CA LEU A 358 -34.75 -17.79 -3.03
C LEU A 358 -34.52 -18.56 -1.71
N GLN A 359 -33.59 -18.10 -0.87
CA GLN A 359 -33.36 -18.72 0.44
C GLN A 359 -34.59 -18.56 1.36
N MET A 360 -35.25 -17.40 1.34
CA MET A 360 -36.46 -17.15 2.11
C MET A 360 -37.65 -17.97 1.61
N PHE A 361 -37.80 -18.14 0.29
CA PHE A 361 -38.80 -19.02 -0.30
C PHE A 361 -38.62 -20.47 0.16
N HIS A 362 -37.41 -21.03 0.06
CA HIS A 362 -37.12 -22.38 0.54
C HIS A 362 -37.28 -22.52 2.07
N LYS A 363 -36.91 -21.51 2.86
CA LYS A 363 -37.17 -21.50 4.32
C LYS A 363 -38.67 -21.50 4.62
N SER A 364 -39.46 -20.72 3.88
CA SER A 364 -40.92 -20.68 4.02
C SER A 364 -41.54 -22.04 3.67
N GLN A 365 -41.15 -22.63 2.54
CA GLN A 365 -41.62 -23.94 2.09
C GLN A 365 -41.28 -25.06 3.09
N ASN A 366 -40.08 -25.05 3.65
CA ASN A 366 -39.68 -26.01 4.68
C ASN A 366 -40.46 -25.82 5.99
N ALA A 367 -40.74 -24.57 6.38
CA ALA A 367 -41.54 -24.25 7.56
C ALA A 367 -43.02 -24.65 7.38
N GLU A 368 -43.58 -24.43 6.19
CA GLU A 368 -44.93 -24.85 5.80
C GLU A 368 -45.07 -26.38 5.79
N CYS A 369 -44.10 -27.09 5.20
CA CYS A 369 -44.04 -28.54 5.21
C CYS A 369 -43.98 -29.09 6.65
N SER A 370 -43.12 -28.57 7.52
CA SER A 370 -43.07 -29.05 8.91
C SER A 370 -44.30 -28.61 9.74
N LEU A 371 -44.94 -27.48 9.41
CA LEU A 371 -46.23 -27.10 9.99
C LEU A 371 -47.33 -28.10 9.60
N GLN A 372 -47.34 -28.59 8.35
CA GLN A 372 -48.23 -29.67 7.93
C GLN A 372 -47.94 -30.96 8.72
N GLU A 373 -46.68 -31.40 8.83
CA GLU A 373 -46.30 -32.55 9.67
C GLU A 373 -46.79 -32.41 11.12
N LYS A 374 -46.65 -31.21 11.72
CA LYS A 374 -47.14 -30.96 13.09
C LYS A 374 -48.66 -31.00 13.16
N THR A 375 -49.35 -30.50 12.14
CA THR A 375 -50.83 -30.50 12.08
C THR A 375 -51.38 -31.93 11.97
N GLU A 376 -50.77 -32.75 11.11
CA GLU A 376 -51.10 -34.18 10.99
C GLU A 376 -50.79 -34.96 12.29
N ALA A 377 -49.66 -34.67 12.93
CA ALA A 377 -49.30 -35.24 14.23
C ALA A 377 -50.29 -34.82 15.35
N ILE A 378 -50.69 -33.55 15.40
CA ILE A 378 -51.70 -33.04 16.33
C ILE A 378 -53.03 -33.79 16.11
N SER A 379 -53.51 -33.91 14.88
CA SER A 379 -54.74 -34.64 14.57
C SER A 379 -54.65 -36.12 15.00
N SER A 380 -53.48 -36.77 14.82
CA SER A 380 -53.25 -38.13 15.35
C SER A 380 -53.30 -38.20 16.88
N PHE A 381 -52.77 -37.19 17.58
CA PHE A 381 -52.84 -37.12 19.04
C PHE A 381 -54.24 -36.77 19.56
N GLU A 382 -55.01 -35.93 18.86
CA GLU A 382 -56.42 -35.67 19.15
C GLU A 382 -57.26 -36.94 18.99
N GLY A 383 -57.05 -37.70 17.91
CA GLY A 383 -57.66 -39.02 17.72
C GLY A 383 -57.40 -39.96 18.90
N LYS A 384 -56.12 -40.17 19.25
CA LYS A 384 -55.71 -41.00 20.41
C LYS A 384 -56.26 -40.48 21.74
N THR A 385 -56.37 -39.16 21.90
CA THR A 385 -56.93 -38.54 23.11
C THR A 385 -58.43 -38.80 23.21
N ASN A 386 -59.16 -38.77 22.09
CA ASN A 386 -60.58 -39.12 22.04
C ASN A 386 -60.82 -40.61 22.30
N GLU A 387 -59.99 -41.51 21.73
CA GLU A 387 -60.00 -42.95 22.04
C GLU A 387 -59.73 -43.21 23.54
N MET A 388 -58.71 -42.57 24.10
CA MET A 388 -58.38 -42.66 25.53
C MET A 388 -59.50 -42.08 26.42
N MET A 389 -60.14 -40.98 26.04
CA MET A 389 -61.27 -40.41 26.77
C MET A 389 -62.49 -41.34 26.73
N SER A 390 -62.76 -42.00 25.60
CA SER A 390 -63.84 -42.99 25.49
C SER A 390 -63.58 -44.22 26.38
N SER A 391 -62.33 -44.69 26.40
CA SER A 391 -61.86 -45.78 27.25
C SER A 391 -61.92 -45.41 28.74
N MET A 392 -61.55 -44.18 29.09
CA MET A 392 -61.63 -43.65 30.45
C MET A 392 -63.08 -43.58 30.94
N LYS A 393 -64.02 -43.05 30.13
CA LYS A 393 -65.46 -43.06 30.43
C LYS A 393 -66.02 -44.48 30.61
N GLN A 394 -65.53 -45.46 29.83
CA GLN A 394 -65.89 -46.86 30.02
C GLN A 394 -65.37 -47.42 31.36
N MET A 395 -64.14 -47.07 31.75
CA MET A 395 -63.55 -47.47 33.03
C MET A 395 -64.22 -46.80 34.23
N GLU A 396 -64.56 -45.51 34.17
CA GLU A 396 -65.36 -44.81 35.18
C GLU A 396 -66.73 -45.49 35.38
N LYS A 397 -67.41 -45.84 34.28
CA LYS A 397 -68.69 -46.55 34.33
C LYS A 397 -68.57 -47.93 35.01
N ARG A 398 -67.47 -48.66 34.76
CA ARG A 398 -67.16 -49.92 35.46
C ARG A 398 -66.86 -49.70 36.95
N LEU A 399 -66.13 -48.65 37.30
CA LEU A 399 -65.82 -48.30 38.69
C LEU A 399 -67.09 -47.95 39.48
N GLN A 400 -67.98 -47.12 38.92
CA GLN A 400 -69.28 -46.79 39.53
C GLN A 400 -70.19 -48.02 39.72
N GLN A 401 -70.12 -49.00 38.81
CA GLN A 401 -70.84 -50.28 38.97
C GLN A 401 -70.27 -51.11 40.11
N ALA A 402 -68.93 -51.19 40.24
CA ALA A 402 -68.26 -51.88 41.33
C ALA A 402 -68.53 -51.22 42.69
N GLU A 403 -68.51 -49.89 42.78
CA GLU A 403 -68.79 -49.12 44.00
C GLU A 403 -70.22 -49.41 44.52
N LYS A 404 -71.23 -49.39 43.63
CA LYS A 404 -72.62 -49.73 43.98
C LYS A 404 -72.76 -51.19 44.44
N ALA A 405 -72.05 -52.13 43.81
CA ALA A 405 -72.03 -53.52 44.22
C ALA A 405 -71.39 -53.70 45.62
N ARG A 406 -70.32 -52.95 45.91
CA ARG A 406 -69.65 -52.92 47.23
C ARG A 406 -70.58 -52.40 48.31
N GLN A 407 -71.22 -51.25 48.09
CA GLN A 407 -72.20 -50.66 49.02
C GLN A 407 -73.36 -51.64 49.32
N ALA A 408 -73.94 -52.26 48.29
CA ALA A 408 -75.01 -53.25 48.48
C ALA A 408 -74.55 -54.52 49.23
N ALA A 409 -73.26 -54.89 49.18
CA ALA A 409 -72.71 -55.98 50.00
C ALA A 409 -72.51 -55.54 51.46
N GLU A 410 -72.05 -54.30 51.68
CA GLU A 410 -71.84 -53.70 53.00
C GLU A 410 -73.16 -53.55 53.79
N GLU A 411 -74.25 -53.11 53.14
CA GLU A 411 -75.59 -53.08 53.75
C GLU A 411 -76.08 -54.47 54.20
N ARG A 412 -75.85 -55.51 53.38
CA ARG A 412 -76.23 -56.89 53.70
C ARG A 412 -75.44 -57.42 54.90
N CYS A 413 -74.14 -57.12 54.97
CA CYS A 413 -73.30 -57.44 56.12
C CYS A 413 -73.81 -56.75 57.40
N ASN A 414 -74.15 -55.45 57.33
CA ASN A 414 -74.65 -54.70 58.47
C ASN A 414 -76.03 -55.20 58.98
N LYS A 415 -76.95 -55.59 58.09
CA LYS A 415 -78.22 -56.24 58.48
C LYS A 415 -77.97 -57.57 59.21
N MET A 416 -77.10 -58.43 58.68
CA MET A 416 -76.74 -59.71 59.30
C MET A 416 -76.08 -59.51 60.69
N LYS A 417 -75.26 -58.47 60.84
CA LYS A 417 -74.63 -58.08 62.11
C LYS A 417 -75.67 -57.63 63.15
N GLN A 418 -76.73 -56.94 62.75
CA GLN A 418 -77.83 -56.56 63.65
C GLN A 418 -78.64 -57.78 64.14
N GLU A 419 -78.97 -58.72 63.25
CA GLU A 419 -79.65 -59.97 63.68
C GLU A 419 -78.84 -60.77 64.70
N LEU A 420 -77.53 -60.91 64.47
CA LEU A 420 -76.63 -61.62 65.37
C LEU A 420 -76.54 -60.93 66.74
N ALA A 421 -76.50 -59.61 66.79
CA ALA A 421 -76.54 -58.85 68.04
C ALA A 421 -77.86 -59.04 68.81
N GLY A 422 -79.00 -59.10 68.11
CA GLY A 422 -80.30 -59.40 68.71
C GLY A 422 -80.35 -60.80 69.34
N LYS A 423 -79.88 -61.82 68.61
CA LYS A 423 -79.78 -63.21 69.10
C LYS A 423 -78.85 -63.32 70.32
N LEU A 424 -77.70 -62.62 70.31
CA LEU A 424 -76.75 -62.59 71.41
C LEU A 424 -77.36 -62.02 72.70
N ASN A 425 -78.10 -60.91 72.61
CA ASN A 425 -78.73 -60.28 73.78
C ASN A 425 -79.82 -61.15 74.42
N SER A 426 -80.62 -61.86 73.61
CA SER A 426 -81.64 -62.80 74.12
C SER A 426 -81.00 -63.96 74.90
N CYS A 427 -79.94 -64.57 74.35
CA CYS A 427 -79.18 -65.61 75.06
C CYS A 427 -78.55 -65.08 76.37
N ARG A 428 -78.06 -63.83 76.37
CA ARG A 428 -77.48 -63.19 77.56
C ARG A 428 -78.50 -62.98 78.69
N GLN A 429 -79.76 -62.67 78.37
CA GLN A 429 -80.83 -62.60 79.36
C GLN A 429 -81.19 -63.97 79.94
N GLN A 430 -81.17 -65.03 79.13
CA GLN A 430 -81.43 -66.40 79.60
C GLN A 430 -80.35 -66.88 80.58
N MET A 431 -79.07 -66.60 80.31
CA MET A 431 -77.96 -66.91 81.23
C MET A 431 -78.13 -66.20 82.58
N ALA A 432 -78.43 -64.89 82.57
CA ALA A 432 -78.64 -64.12 83.81
C ALA A 432 -79.82 -64.64 84.66
N GLN A 433 -80.88 -65.15 84.02
CA GLN A 433 -81.99 -65.80 84.74
C GLN A 433 -81.57 -67.14 85.37
N LEU A 434 -80.69 -67.91 84.73
CA LEU A 434 -80.16 -69.16 85.30
C LEU A 434 -79.21 -68.89 86.47
N ASP A 435 -78.28 -67.94 86.34
CA ASP A 435 -77.36 -67.56 87.42
C ASP A 435 -78.10 -67.11 88.70
N SER A 436 -79.18 -66.32 88.54
CA SER A 436 -80.00 -65.89 89.68
C SER A 436 -80.70 -67.05 90.40
N LYS A 437 -81.13 -68.09 89.68
CA LYS A 437 -81.69 -69.32 90.27
C LYS A 437 -80.63 -70.12 91.01
N CYS A 438 -79.46 -70.31 90.42
CA CYS A 438 -78.34 -71.00 91.06
C CYS A 438 -77.93 -70.33 92.38
N SER A 439 -77.71 -69.00 92.36
CA SER A 439 -77.31 -68.23 93.56
C SER A 439 -78.38 -68.24 94.68
N THR A 440 -79.64 -68.49 94.35
CA THR A 440 -80.72 -68.64 95.35
C THR A 440 -80.65 -70.00 96.02
N LEU A 441 -80.58 -71.08 95.22
CA LEU A 441 -80.49 -72.46 95.71
C LEU A 441 -79.21 -72.71 96.52
N GLU A 442 -78.09 -72.07 96.17
CA GLU A 442 -76.84 -72.16 96.94
C GLU A 442 -76.96 -71.58 98.36
N LYS A 443 -77.76 -70.53 98.56
CA LYS A 443 -78.00 -69.92 99.88
C LYS A 443 -78.87 -70.81 100.75
N GLU A 444 -79.91 -71.40 100.18
CA GLU A 444 -80.78 -72.37 100.85
C GLU A 444 -80.00 -73.61 101.27
N LEU A 445 -79.18 -74.17 100.37
CA LEU A 445 -78.30 -75.32 100.64
C LEU A 445 -77.21 -75.01 101.69
N LYS A 446 -76.77 -73.76 101.81
CA LYS A 446 -75.85 -73.34 102.88
C LYS A 446 -76.57 -73.29 104.24
N SER A 447 -77.76 -72.70 104.29
CA SER A 447 -78.60 -72.61 105.50
C SER A 447 -78.87 -73.98 106.12
N GLU A 448 -79.27 -74.97 105.30
CA GLU A 448 -79.54 -76.34 105.77
C GLU A 448 -78.28 -76.99 106.38
N LYS A 449 -77.12 -76.85 105.71
CA LYS A 449 -75.85 -77.41 106.21
C LYS A 449 -75.43 -76.83 107.56
N GLU A 450 -75.67 -75.54 107.80
CA GLU A 450 -75.31 -74.87 109.06
C GLU A 450 -76.26 -75.31 110.20
N GLN A 451 -77.55 -75.49 109.93
CA GLN A 451 -78.50 -76.10 110.88
C GLN A 451 -78.12 -77.55 111.19
N ARG A 452 -77.80 -78.35 110.17
CA ARG A 452 -77.44 -79.77 110.32
C ARG A 452 -76.15 -79.99 111.10
N GLN A 453 -75.15 -79.12 110.94
CA GLN A 453 -73.92 -79.15 111.75
C GLN A 453 -74.15 -78.82 113.23
N THR A 454 -75.14 -77.99 113.53
CA THR A 454 -75.45 -77.59 114.92
C THR A 454 -76.07 -78.77 115.67
N LEU A 455 -77.14 -79.38 115.11
CA LEU A 455 -77.77 -80.59 115.65
C LEU A 455 -76.80 -81.78 115.79
N GLN A 456 -75.80 -81.90 114.90
CA GLN A 456 -74.78 -82.96 115.02
C GLN A 456 -73.80 -82.76 116.17
N LYS A 457 -73.61 -81.53 116.69
CA LYS A 457 -72.78 -81.27 117.88
C LYS A 457 -73.51 -81.62 119.18
N GLU A 458 -74.76 -81.20 119.30
CA GLU A 458 -75.63 -81.49 120.45
C GLU A 458 -75.79 -83.02 120.63
N LEU A 459 -76.02 -83.74 119.53
CA LEU A 459 -76.09 -85.21 119.51
C LEU A 459 -74.75 -85.91 119.83
N HIS A 460 -73.61 -85.21 119.77
CA HIS A 460 -72.32 -85.75 120.20
C HIS A 460 -72.15 -85.60 121.71
N GLN A 461 -72.44 -84.40 122.24
CA GLN A 461 -72.33 -84.10 123.68
C GLN A 461 -73.20 -85.02 124.54
N GLU A 462 -74.42 -85.33 124.11
CA GLU A 462 -75.28 -86.33 124.78
C GLU A 462 -74.72 -87.76 124.73
N LYS A 463 -74.01 -88.14 123.67
CA LYS A 463 -73.37 -89.47 123.57
C LYS A 463 -72.13 -89.57 124.45
N ASP A 464 -71.38 -88.49 124.59
CA ASP A 464 -70.21 -88.43 125.47
C ASP A 464 -70.65 -88.48 126.95
N ALA A 465 -71.70 -87.76 127.33
CA ALA A 465 -72.33 -87.88 128.65
C ALA A 465 -72.87 -89.31 128.91
N THR A 466 -73.59 -89.89 127.95
CA THR A 466 -74.16 -91.25 128.04
C THR A 466 -73.07 -92.32 128.18
N THR A 467 -71.92 -92.17 127.51
CA THR A 467 -70.82 -93.15 127.60
C THR A 467 -70.03 -93.04 128.90
N LEU A 468 -69.88 -91.85 129.47
CA LEU A 468 -69.24 -91.65 130.78
C LEU A 468 -70.02 -92.37 131.90
N LEU A 469 -71.32 -92.09 132.01
CA LEU A 469 -72.25 -92.76 132.94
C LEU A 469 -72.25 -94.29 132.79
N LYS A 470 -72.14 -94.78 131.55
CA LYS A 470 -72.10 -96.23 131.25
C LYS A 470 -70.80 -96.90 131.71
N THR A 471 -69.71 -96.15 131.79
CA THR A 471 -68.39 -96.64 132.24
C THR A 471 -68.35 -96.77 133.76
N GLU A 472 -68.88 -95.79 134.50
CA GLU A 472 -69.01 -95.88 135.96
C GLU A 472 -69.91 -97.06 136.39
N LEU A 473 -71.00 -97.28 135.65
CA LEU A 473 -71.93 -98.39 135.90
C LEU A 473 -71.26 -99.77 135.71
N GLN A 474 -70.33 -99.89 134.75
CA GLN A 474 -69.51 -101.11 134.58
C GLN A 474 -68.46 -101.31 135.69
N GLN A 475 -67.88 -100.24 136.24
CA GLN A 475 -66.98 -100.35 137.39
C GLN A 475 -67.72 -100.84 138.65
N MET A 476 -68.92 -100.30 138.90
CA MET A 476 -69.80 -100.75 139.99
C MET A 476 -70.21 -102.22 139.84
N GLU A 477 -70.40 -102.72 138.62
CA GLU A 477 -70.72 -104.13 138.37
C GLU A 477 -69.49 -105.06 138.47
N GLY A 478 -68.28 -104.54 138.22
CA GLY A 478 -67.01 -105.22 138.47
C GLY A 478 -66.79 -105.50 139.96
N LEU A 479 -66.86 -104.46 140.80
CA LEU A 479 -66.76 -104.57 142.27
C LEU A 479 -67.79 -105.56 142.85
N LYS A 480 -68.99 -105.61 142.27
CA LYS A 480 -70.07 -106.52 142.64
C LYS A 480 -69.77 -107.99 142.31
N LYS A 481 -68.89 -108.27 141.34
CA LYS A 481 -68.35 -109.62 141.05
C LYS A 481 -67.20 -109.99 141.97
N GLU A 482 -66.32 -109.06 142.32
CA GLU A 482 -65.23 -109.31 143.29
C GLU A 482 -65.79 -109.61 144.69
N LEU A 483 -66.83 -108.88 145.11
CA LEU A 483 -67.53 -109.16 146.37
C LEU A 483 -68.11 -110.59 146.41
N ARG A 484 -68.60 -111.11 145.28
CA ARG A 484 -69.05 -112.52 145.17
C ARG A 484 -67.89 -113.50 145.20
N LYS A 485 -66.80 -113.24 144.47
CA LYS A 485 -65.58 -114.06 144.59
C LYS A 485 -65.10 -114.18 146.04
N LEU A 486 -65.06 -113.09 146.79
CA LEU A 486 -64.68 -113.08 148.21
C LEU A 486 -65.68 -113.82 149.11
N GLN A 487 -66.95 -113.93 148.71
CA GLN A 487 -67.96 -114.77 149.40
C GLN A 487 -67.79 -116.25 149.06
N ASP A 488 -67.46 -116.59 147.82
CA ASP A 488 -67.21 -117.96 147.36
C ASP A 488 -65.87 -118.49 147.89
N GLU A 489 -64.81 -117.68 147.91
CA GLU A 489 -63.53 -117.95 148.58
C GLU A 489 -63.73 -118.14 150.10
N LYS A 490 -64.62 -117.37 150.73
CA LYS A 490 -65.00 -117.57 152.13
C LYS A 490 -65.75 -118.89 152.37
N GLN A 491 -66.47 -119.42 151.37
CA GLN A 491 -67.03 -120.78 151.42
C GLN A 491 -65.95 -121.84 151.17
N GLN A 492 -65.06 -121.65 150.21
CA GLN A 492 -63.94 -122.58 149.97
C GLN A 492 -62.97 -122.65 151.15
N LEU A 493 -62.61 -121.54 151.79
CA LEU A 493 -61.78 -121.53 153.00
C LEU A 493 -62.47 -122.22 154.19
N LYS A 494 -63.80 -122.12 154.29
CA LYS A 494 -64.59 -122.94 155.23
C LYS A 494 -64.52 -124.44 154.92
N LYS A 495 -64.23 -124.82 153.67
CA LYS A 495 -64.13 -126.20 153.22
C LYS A 495 -62.70 -126.75 153.23
N VAL A 496 -61.67 -125.94 152.98
CA VAL A 496 -60.25 -126.30 153.26
C VAL A 496 -60.05 -126.55 154.78
N ARG A 497 -60.94 -126.02 155.63
CA ARG A 497 -61.02 -126.35 157.05
C ARG A 497 -61.63 -127.72 157.38
N GLU A 498 -62.34 -128.34 156.43
CA GLU A 498 -62.74 -129.76 156.45
C GLU A 498 -61.46 -130.61 156.36
N GLU A 499 -60.62 -130.30 155.36
CA GLU A 499 -59.36 -130.96 155.04
C GLU A 499 -58.37 -131.08 156.22
N GLN A 500 -58.10 -129.94 156.87
CA GLN A 500 -56.98 -129.82 157.82
C GLN A 500 -57.25 -130.42 159.21
N GLU A 501 -58.49 -130.50 159.68
CA GLU A 501 -58.83 -131.16 160.95
C GLU A 501 -58.75 -132.69 160.88
N GLN A 502 -58.73 -133.28 159.67
CA GLN A 502 -58.52 -134.72 159.47
C GLN A 502 -57.09 -135.06 159.01
N ALA A 503 -56.43 -134.19 158.21
CA ALA A 503 -55.07 -134.42 157.75
C ALA A 503 -53.97 -134.14 158.80
N LEU A 504 -54.28 -133.34 159.84
CA LEU A 504 -53.42 -133.24 161.02
C LEU A 504 -53.48 -134.53 161.83
N GLN A 505 -52.34 -135.21 161.92
CA GLN A 505 -52.10 -136.28 162.90
C GLN A 505 -53.10 -137.45 162.81
N GLU A 506 -53.47 -137.87 161.60
CA GLU A 506 -52.80 -139.06 161.03
C GLU A 506 -51.35 -138.81 160.58
N MET A 507 -50.98 -137.57 160.21
CA MET A 507 -49.58 -137.15 159.99
C MET A 507 -48.76 -137.02 161.30
N GLY A 508 -48.90 -137.97 162.21
CA GLY A 508 -47.89 -138.35 163.19
C GLY A 508 -46.91 -139.41 162.64
N LEU A 509 -47.07 -139.84 161.38
CA LEU A 509 -46.50 -141.09 160.84
C LEU A 509 -45.80 -140.97 159.43
N HIS A 510 -44.88 -139.99 159.21
CA HIS A 510 -43.78 -139.87 158.18
C HIS A 510 -43.93 -139.06 156.82
N LEU A 511 -42.98 -138.12 156.42
CA LEU A 511 -42.80 -137.47 155.04
C LEU A 511 -41.52 -136.52 154.73
N SER A 512 -41.12 -136.14 153.45
CA SER A 512 -40.16 -135.00 152.98
C SER A 512 -39.91 -134.63 151.40
N GLN A 513 -39.25 -133.45 151.02
CA GLN A 513 -38.37 -133.04 149.78
C GLN A 513 -38.79 -132.17 148.48
N SER A 514 -37.86 -131.41 147.76
CA SER A 514 -38.02 -130.58 146.44
C SER A 514 -36.73 -129.90 145.71
N LYS A 515 -36.73 -129.28 144.44
CA LYS A 515 -35.53 -128.65 143.65
C LYS A 515 -35.67 -127.84 142.24
N LEU A 516 -34.71 -126.91 141.82
CA LEU A 516 -34.23 -126.34 140.44
C LEU A 516 -35.00 -125.22 139.55
N LYS A 517 -34.61 -124.43 138.45
CA LYS A 517 -33.46 -124.07 137.45
C LYS A 517 -33.67 -122.68 136.60
N MET A 518 -32.73 -122.11 135.75
CA MET A 518 -32.90 -120.87 134.82
C MET A 518 -31.97 -120.67 133.50
N GLU A 519 -32.00 -119.55 132.67
CA GLU A 519 -31.47 -119.36 131.22
C GLU A 519 -30.89 -117.93 130.67
N ASP A 520 -30.63 -117.63 129.33
CA ASP A 520 -29.64 -116.61 128.70
C ASP A 520 -29.86 -115.88 127.23
N ILE A 521 -29.08 -114.81 126.76
CA ILE A 521 -29.21 -113.74 125.65
C ILE A 521 -28.84 -114.01 124.13
N LYS A 522 -29.63 -113.51 123.13
CA LYS A 522 -29.52 -113.68 121.63
C LYS A 522 -30.19 -112.48 120.84
N GLU A 523 -30.10 -112.17 119.52
CA GLU A 523 -29.20 -112.47 118.34
C GLU A 523 -29.63 -111.71 117.02
N VAL A 524 -28.75 -110.93 116.33
CA VAL A 524 -28.71 -110.57 114.86
C VAL A 524 -30.04 -110.09 114.19
N ASN A 525 -30.30 -110.40 112.90
CA ASN A 525 -31.62 -110.56 112.23
C ASN A 525 -32.42 -109.31 111.78
N LYS A 526 -33.31 -109.36 110.77
CA LYS A 526 -33.59 -110.26 109.60
C LYS A 526 -34.46 -109.41 108.63
N ALA A 527 -34.31 -109.32 107.31
CA ALA A 527 -33.97 -110.28 106.25
C ALA A 527 -35.03 -111.38 106.02
N LEU A 528 -35.41 -111.61 104.75
CA LEU A 528 -36.33 -112.66 104.25
C LEU A 528 -37.82 -112.41 104.55
N LYS A 529 -38.82 -112.65 103.69
CA LYS A 529 -38.95 -113.15 102.29
C LYS A 529 -40.22 -112.49 101.68
N GLY A 530 -40.50 -112.48 100.38
CA GLY A 530 -40.01 -113.32 99.28
C GLY A 530 -41.13 -114.26 98.79
N HIS A 531 -41.52 -114.13 97.51
CA HIS A 531 -42.58 -114.83 96.77
C HIS A 531 -43.11 -116.17 97.32
N THR A 532 -44.44 -116.29 97.43
CA THR A 532 -45.18 -117.55 97.61
C THR A 532 -45.84 -117.94 96.28
N TRP A 533 -45.54 -119.06 95.60
CA TRP A 533 -45.07 -120.37 96.09
C TRP A 533 -46.02 -120.89 97.18
N LEU A 534 -47.08 -121.59 96.75
CA LEU A 534 -48.12 -122.13 97.63
C LEU A 534 -47.46 -122.96 98.74
N LYS A 535 -47.83 -122.77 100.00
CA LYS A 535 -47.20 -123.53 101.08
C LYS A 535 -47.73 -124.95 101.11
N ASP A 536 -46.87 -125.87 101.51
CA ASP A 536 -47.21 -127.30 101.55
C ASP A 536 -48.50 -127.56 102.33
N ASP A 537 -48.70 -126.91 103.48
CA ASP A 537 -49.83 -127.16 104.37
C ASP A 537 -51.19 -126.75 103.80
N GLU A 538 -51.22 -125.82 102.83
CA GLU A 538 -52.43 -125.41 102.11
C GLU A 538 -52.84 -126.44 101.04
N ALA A 539 -51.90 -127.27 100.57
CA ALA A 539 -52.15 -128.36 99.64
C ALA A 539 -52.31 -129.70 100.37
N THR A 540 -53.55 -130.08 100.66
CA THR A 540 -53.88 -131.43 101.15
C THR A 540 -53.75 -132.49 100.04
N HIS A 541 -54.04 -132.14 98.79
CA HIS A 541 -54.11 -133.06 97.64
C HIS A 541 -53.22 -132.61 96.47
N CYS A 542 -52.61 -133.56 95.76
CA CYS A 542 -51.81 -133.32 94.55
C CYS A 542 -52.65 -132.66 93.44
N LYS A 543 -52.19 -131.53 92.89
CA LYS A 543 -52.95 -130.73 91.90
C LYS A 543 -53.42 -131.55 90.69
N GLN A 544 -52.58 -132.46 90.20
CA GLN A 544 -52.83 -133.34 89.04
C GLN A 544 -53.65 -134.58 89.43
N CYS A 545 -53.10 -135.48 90.25
CA CYS A 545 -53.74 -136.78 90.50
C CYS A 545 -54.81 -136.79 91.61
N LYS A 546 -55.08 -135.65 92.26
CA LYS A 546 -56.08 -135.47 93.34
C LYS A 546 -55.98 -136.48 94.51
N LYS A 547 -54.81 -137.05 94.77
CA LYS A 547 -54.55 -137.92 95.92
C LYS A 547 -53.96 -137.11 97.07
N GLU A 548 -54.39 -137.41 98.28
CA GLU A 548 -53.94 -136.76 99.52
C GLU A 548 -52.44 -137.01 99.77
N PHE A 549 -51.76 -136.06 100.42
CA PHE A 549 -50.34 -136.16 100.77
C PHE A 549 -50.13 -136.83 102.13
N SER A 550 -49.12 -137.69 102.22
CA SER A 550 -48.84 -138.53 103.40
C SER A 550 -47.36 -138.86 103.51
N ILE A 551 -46.93 -139.60 104.55
CA ILE A 551 -45.51 -139.94 104.80
C ILE A 551 -44.84 -140.60 103.58
N SER A 552 -45.56 -141.46 102.85
CA SER A 552 -45.10 -142.13 101.63
C SER A 552 -45.31 -141.31 100.33
N ARG A 553 -46.03 -140.18 100.40
CA ARG A 553 -46.36 -139.31 99.26
C ARG A 553 -46.07 -137.85 99.62
N ARG A 554 -44.83 -137.41 99.38
CA ARG A 554 -44.35 -136.05 99.63
C ARG A 554 -44.81 -135.04 98.56
N LYS A 555 -44.71 -133.75 98.91
CA LYS A 555 -45.12 -132.56 98.13
C LYS A 555 -43.94 -131.97 97.34
N HIS A 556 -44.18 -131.53 96.10
CA HIS A 556 -43.17 -131.00 95.18
C HIS A 556 -43.76 -129.96 94.21
N HIS A 557 -43.18 -128.76 94.13
CA HIS A 557 -43.68 -127.69 93.27
C HIS A 557 -43.19 -127.75 91.82
N CYS A 558 -44.03 -127.34 90.88
CA CYS A 558 -43.62 -126.98 89.52
C CYS A 558 -43.06 -125.54 89.49
N ARG A 559 -41.81 -125.35 89.04
CA ARG A 559 -41.17 -124.01 88.96
C ARG A 559 -41.73 -123.12 87.85
N ASN A 560 -42.52 -123.67 86.92
CA ASN A 560 -43.18 -122.91 85.85
C ASN A 560 -44.58 -122.39 86.23
N CYS A 561 -45.33 -123.09 87.10
CA CYS A 561 -46.71 -122.70 87.47
C CYS A 561 -46.99 -122.57 88.97
N GLY A 562 -46.03 -122.86 89.86
CA GLY A 562 -46.15 -122.65 91.32
C GLY A 562 -47.00 -123.68 92.08
N ASP A 563 -47.77 -124.52 91.39
CA ASP A 563 -48.61 -125.56 91.98
C ASP A 563 -47.83 -126.73 92.59
N ILE A 564 -48.47 -127.44 93.54
CA ILE A 564 -47.93 -128.60 94.25
C ILE A 564 -48.42 -129.93 93.65
N PHE A 565 -47.46 -130.80 93.37
CA PHE A 565 -47.63 -132.14 92.80
C PHE A 565 -46.95 -133.19 93.71
N CYS A 566 -47.27 -134.47 93.52
CA CYS A 566 -46.44 -135.55 94.07
C CYS A 566 -45.24 -135.84 93.15
N ASN A 567 -44.23 -136.57 93.64
CA ASN A 567 -43.03 -136.87 92.85
C ASN A 567 -43.36 -137.53 91.49
N THR A 568 -44.35 -138.43 91.46
CA THR A 568 -44.85 -139.12 90.26
C THR A 568 -45.64 -138.24 89.28
N CYS A 569 -45.83 -136.95 89.59
CA CYS A 569 -46.49 -135.97 88.71
C CYS A 569 -45.59 -134.75 88.43
N SER A 570 -44.30 -134.85 88.77
CA SER A 570 -43.32 -133.77 88.65
C SER A 570 -41.88 -134.32 88.66
N SER A 571 -41.65 -135.48 88.06
CA SER A 571 -40.37 -136.21 88.09
C SER A 571 -39.34 -135.65 87.08
N ASN A 572 -39.49 -134.41 86.68
CA ASN A 572 -39.21 -133.90 85.34
C ASN A 572 -38.62 -132.49 85.44
N GLU A 573 -37.54 -132.14 84.73
CA GLU A 573 -36.83 -130.86 84.89
C GLU A 573 -36.42 -130.23 83.56
N LEU A 574 -36.54 -128.90 83.42
CA LEU A 574 -36.29 -128.21 82.15
C LEU A 574 -35.86 -126.75 82.34
N ALA A 575 -35.06 -126.22 81.41
CA ALA A 575 -34.63 -124.82 81.42
C ALA A 575 -35.79 -123.87 81.07
N LEU A 576 -35.84 -122.71 81.73
CA LEU A 576 -36.87 -121.68 81.54
C LEU A 576 -36.20 -120.32 81.37
N PRO A 577 -36.76 -119.37 80.58
CA PRO A 577 -36.13 -118.06 80.32
C PRO A 577 -35.74 -117.26 81.58
N SER A 578 -36.45 -117.48 82.69
CA SER A 578 -36.21 -116.80 83.97
C SER A 578 -35.17 -117.48 84.87
N TYR A 579 -34.56 -118.60 84.46
CA TYR A 579 -33.65 -119.41 85.29
C TYR A 579 -32.40 -119.88 84.52
N PRO A 580 -31.18 -119.72 85.07
CA PRO A 580 -29.93 -120.09 84.38
C PRO A 580 -29.60 -121.59 84.39
N LYS A 581 -30.52 -122.45 84.86
CA LYS A 581 -30.36 -123.92 84.95
C LYS A 581 -31.73 -124.60 84.75
N PRO A 582 -31.76 -125.89 84.34
CA PRO A 582 -32.98 -126.69 84.39
C PRO A 582 -33.61 -126.73 85.78
N VAL A 583 -34.94 -126.75 85.85
CA VAL A 583 -35.72 -126.75 87.10
C VAL A 583 -36.93 -127.67 87.02
N ARG A 584 -37.29 -128.29 88.15
CA ARG A 584 -38.47 -129.17 88.25
C ARG A 584 -39.76 -128.54 87.72
N VAL A 585 -40.42 -129.26 86.82
CA VAL A 585 -41.74 -128.95 86.25
C VAL A 585 -42.68 -130.14 86.45
N CYS A 586 -44.00 -129.89 86.47
CA CYS A 586 -44.98 -130.98 86.38
C CYS A 586 -44.95 -131.60 84.98
N ASP A 587 -45.43 -132.84 84.82
CA ASP A 587 -45.34 -133.57 83.55
C ASP A 587 -45.99 -132.80 82.41
N ASN A 588 -47.13 -132.14 82.69
CA ASN A 588 -47.86 -131.31 81.72
C ASN A 588 -47.01 -130.11 81.22
N CYS A 589 -46.18 -129.51 82.08
CA CYS A 589 -45.23 -128.48 81.66
C CYS A 589 -44.00 -129.09 80.97
N HIS A 590 -43.52 -130.25 81.42
CA HIS A 590 -42.35 -130.91 80.82
C HIS A 590 -42.59 -131.30 79.36
N THR A 591 -43.70 -131.97 79.06
CA THR A 591 -44.03 -132.42 77.69
C THR A 591 -44.13 -131.24 76.72
N LEU A 592 -44.80 -130.16 77.13
CA LEU A 592 -44.90 -128.90 76.36
C LEU A 592 -43.54 -128.28 76.03
N LEU A 593 -42.59 -128.37 76.97
CA LEU A 593 -41.28 -127.72 76.87
C LEU A 593 -40.22 -128.60 76.16
N LEU A 594 -40.32 -129.92 76.22
CA LEU A 594 -39.30 -130.83 75.65
C LEU A 594 -39.59 -131.21 74.18
N GLN A 595 -40.86 -131.24 73.76
CA GLN A 595 -41.20 -131.36 72.33
C GLN A 595 -40.83 -130.12 71.50
N GLN A 596 -40.31 -129.07 72.13
CA GLN A 596 -39.66 -127.94 71.46
C GLN A 596 -38.14 -128.14 71.20
N CYS A 597 -37.54 -129.31 71.51
CA CYS A 597 -36.07 -129.46 71.51
C CYS A 597 -35.43 -130.68 70.80
N SER A 598 -36.05 -131.87 70.74
CA SER A 598 -35.30 -133.11 70.39
C SER A 598 -35.83 -133.94 69.21
N SER A 599 -36.53 -133.33 68.26
CA SER A 599 -36.81 -133.97 66.94
C SER A 599 -36.04 -133.34 65.78
N ASN A 600 -35.04 -132.52 66.08
CA ASN A 600 -33.94 -132.19 65.17
C ASN A 600 -32.71 -133.01 65.61
N SER A 601 -32.21 -133.87 64.73
CA SER A 601 -31.06 -134.80 64.91
C SER A 601 -31.37 -136.12 65.62
N SER A 602 -31.53 -137.18 64.80
CA SER A 602 -31.62 -138.63 65.14
C SER A 602 -32.80 -139.10 66.00
#